data_AF-A0A966I3D8-F1
#
_entry.id   AF-A0A966I3D8-F1
#
_cell.length_a   1.000
_cell.length_b   1.000
_cell.length_c   1.000
_cell.angle_alpha   90.00
_cell.angle_beta   90.00
_cell.angle_gamma   90.00
#
_symmetry.space_group_name_H-M   'P 1'
#
loop_
_entity.id
_entity.type
_entity.pdbx_description
1 polymer ?
#
loop_
_entity_poly.entity_id
_entity_poly.type
_entity_poly.pdbx_seq_one_letter_code
_entity_poly.pdbx_strand_id
1 'polypeptide(L)' 'MLAYVATKRKFLDDAPQIEDLVRDAVFRHLNLKVGKSEYEAWRNSLGNAMFHVMNDPEIHDDAGIAVEYRLNG' A
#
# COMPACT_ATOMS: atom_id res chain seq x y z
N MET A 1 -2.13 -2.35 12.13
CA MET A 1 -1.66 -0.95 12.03
C MET A 1 -1.99 -0.44 10.65
N LEU A 2 -2.52 0.77 10.58
CA LEU A 2 -2.81 1.44 9.33
C LEU A 2 -1.48 1.89 8.68
N ALA A 3 -1.04 1.18 7.64
CA ALA A 3 0.26 1.39 7.00
C ALA A 3 0.20 2.40 5.84
N TYR A 4 -0.99 2.60 5.25
CA TYR A 4 -1.23 3.58 4.21
C TYR A 4 -2.69 4.02 4.22
N VAL A 5 -2.95 5.33 4.11
CA VAL A 5 -4.28 5.89 3.82
C VAL A 5 -4.14 7.04 2.83
N ALA A 6 -4.91 6.98 1.76
CA ALA A 6 -5.02 8.06 0.79
C ALA A 6 -6.31 7.94 -0.03
N THR A 7 -6.55 8.90 -0.92
CA THR A 7 -7.58 8.75 -1.96
C THR A 7 -7.12 7.80 -3.07
N LYS A 8 -8.06 7.26 -3.85
CA LYS A 8 -7.76 6.49 -5.07
C LYS A 8 -6.76 7.22 -5.96
N ARG A 9 -7.00 8.51 -6.22
CA ARG A 9 -6.10 9.32 -7.05
C ARG A 9 -4.65 9.26 -6.56
N LYS A 10 -4.45 9.49 -5.26
CA LYS A 10 -3.12 9.49 -4.66
C LYS A 10 -2.50 8.10 -4.60
N PHE A 11 -3.31 7.06 -4.39
CA PHE A 11 -2.84 5.67 -4.45
C PHE A 11 -2.31 5.29 -5.84
N LEU A 12 -2.99 5.70 -6.91
CA LEU A 12 -2.52 5.46 -8.28
C LEU A 12 -1.20 6.19 -8.56
N ASP A 13 -1.04 7.41 -8.07
CA ASP A 13 0.23 8.17 -8.17
C ASP A 13 1.36 7.52 -7.34
N ASP A 14 1.02 6.92 -6.20
CA ASP A 14 1.97 6.28 -5.29
C ASP A 14 2.31 4.84 -5.66
N ALA A 15 1.48 4.17 -6.45
CA ALA A 15 1.62 2.75 -6.79
C ALA A 15 3.04 2.33 -7.22
N PRO A 16 3.82 3.13 -8.00
CA PRO A 16 5.19 2.78 -8.36
C PRO A 16 6.20 2.69 -7.20
N GLN A 17 5.86 3.25 -6.03
CA GLN A 17 6.71 3.34 -4.84
C GLN A 17 5.95 2.96 -3.54
N ILE A 18 4.80 2.32 -3.66
CA ILE A 18 3.90 2.05 -2.53
C ILE A 18 4.56 1.13 -1.50
N GLU A 19 5.43 0.22 -1.94
CA GLU A 19 6.19 -0.68 -1.09
C GLU A 19 7.16 0.05 -0.15
N ASP A 20 7.76 1.16 -0.60
CA ASP A 20 8.61 2.01 0.23
C ASP A 20 7.77 2.76 1.26
N LEU A 21 6.64 3.34 0.85
CA LEU A 21 5.73 4.06 1.73
C LEU A 21 5.18 3.16 2.85
N VAL A 22 4.77 1.93 2.49
CA VAL A 22 4.28 0.93 3.44
C VAL A 22 5.40 0.47 4.35
N ARG A 23 6.60 0.16 3.83
CA ARG A 23 7.77 -0.22 4.65
C ARG A 23 8.10 0.86 5.68
N ASP A 24 8.14 2.11 5.25
CA ASP A 24 8.54 3.22 6.10
C ASP A 24 7.48 3.51 7.17
N ALA A 25 6.19 3.33 6.85
CA ALA A 25 5.11 3.37 7.85
C ALA A 25 5.24 2.21 8.85
N VAL A 26 5.48 0.98 8.37
CA VAL A 26 5.68 -0.20 9.22
C VAL A 26 6.83 0.03 10.20
N PHE A 27 7.97 0.52 9.70
CA PHE A 27 9.12 0.83 10.54
C PHE A 27 8.82 1.94 11.55
N ARG A 28 8.24 3.07 11.11
CA ARG A 28 7.93 4.20 12.02
C ARG A 28 6.97 3.82 13.14
N HIS A 29 5.99 2.97 12.88
CA HIS A 29 4.94 2.66 13.87
C HIS A 29 5.21 1.40 14.69
N LEU A 30 5.98 0.43 14.20
CA LEU A 30 6.28 -0.82 14.94
C LEU A 30 7.76 -1.00 15.26
N ASN A 31 8.63 -0.11 14.79
CA ASN A 31 10.08 -0.30 14.82
C ASN A 31 10.50 -1.64 14.19
N LEU A 32 9.75 -2.09 13.17
CA LEU A 32 9.94 -3.37 12.51
C LEU A 32 10.59 -3.17 11.13
N LYS A 33 11.67 -3.91 10.87
CA LYS A 33 12.24 -4.04 9.53
C LYS A 33 11.67 -5.29 8.88
N VAL A 34 11.12 -5.15 7.68
CA VAL A 34 10.59 -6.29 6.92
C VAL A 34 11.64 -6.89 5.98
N GLY A 35 11.48 -8.17 5.69
CA GLY A 35 12.34 -8.87 4.75
C GLY A 35 12.04 -8.50 3.29
N LYS A 36 12.98 -8.86 2.41
CA LYS A 36 12.85 -8.63 0.96
C LYS A 36 11.59 -9.26 0.36
N SER A 37 11.24 -10.48 0.77
CA SER A 37 10.06 -11.18 0.24
C SER A 37 8.75 -10.47 0.56
N GLU A 38 8.62 -9.91 1.76
CA GLU A 38 7.44 -9.13 2.17
C GLU A 38 7.34 -7.83 1.35
N TYR A 39 8.46 -7.13 1.21
CA TYR A 39 8.56 -5.92 0.40
C TYR A 39 8.19 -6.18 -1.08
N GLU A 40 8.70 -7.26 -1.68
CA GLU A 40 8.36 -7.68 -3.04
C GLU A 40 6.88 -8.10 -3.15
N ALA A 41 6.32 -8.75 -2.13
CA ALA A 41 4.91 -9.09 -2.10
C ALA A 41 4.02 -7.84 -2.13
N TRP A 42 4.36 -6.79 -1.39
CA TRP A 42 3.64 -5.51 -1.44
C TRP A 42 3.77 -4.82 -2.80
N ARG A 43 4.96 -4.81 -3.40
CA ARG A 43 5.16 -4.27 -4.74
C ARG A 43 4.28 -4.95 -5.77
N ASN A 44 4.22 -6.28 -5.74
CA ASN A 44 3.43 -7.06 -6.68
C ASN A 44 1.92 -6.95 -6.43
N SER A 45 1.50 -6.91 -5.17
CA SER A 45 0.08 -6.84 -4.82
C SER A 45 -0.45 -5.42 -4.90
N LEU A 46 0.12 -4.48 -4.15
CA LEU A 46 -0.35 -3.10 -4.06
C LEU A 46 0.06 -2.29 -5.29
N GLY A 47 1.34 -2.33 -5.65
CA GLY A 47 1.88 -1.50 -6.74
C GLY A 47 1.46 -1.96 -8.13
N ASN A 48 1.17 -3.26 -8.31
CA ASN A 48 0.77 -3.82 -9.59
C ASN A 48 -0.70 -4.29 -9.61
N ALA A 49 -1.08 -5.33 -8.86
CA ALA A 49 -2.43 -5.89 -8.96
C ALA A 49 -3.53 -4.89 -8.55
N MET A 50 -3.38 -4.24 -7.39
CA MET A 50 -4.34 -3.25 -6.90
C MET A 50 -4.34 -1.96 -7.73
N PHE A 51 -3.21 -1.58 -8.33
CA PHE A 51 -3.20 -0.48 -9.30
C PHE A 51 -4.21 -0.71 -10.42
N HIS A 52 -4.22 -1.91 -11.02
CA HIS A 52 -5.16 -2.24 -12.09
C HIS A 52 -6.62 -2.24 -11.62
N VAL A 53 -6.88 -2.79 -10.42
CA VAL A 53 -8.23 -2.78 -9.81
C VAL A 53 -8.71 -1.36 -9.55
N MET A 54 -7.87 -0.52 -8.97
CA MET A 54 -8.24 0.85 -8.61
C MET A 54 -8.31 1.78 -9.82
N ASN A 55 -7.73 1.42 -10.96
CA ASN A 55 -7.84 2.18 -12.20
C ASN A 55 -9.19 2.00 -12.92
N ASP A 56 -10.16 1.36 -12.26
CA ASP A 56 -11.55 1.29 -12.70
C ASP A 56 -12.20 2.69 -12.67
N PRO A 57 -12.66 3.24 -13.80
CA PRO A 57 -13.28 4.56 -13.87
C PRO A 57 -14.62 4.66 -13.10
N GLU A 58 -15.28 3.56 -12.76
CA GLU A 58 -16.51 3.56 -11.95
C GLU A 58 -16.22 3.86 -10.48
N ILE A 59 -14.98 3.63 -10.02
CA ILE A 59 -14.55 4.01 -8.67
C ILE A 59 -14.15 5.49 -8.67
N HIS A 60 -14.83 6.31 -7.88
CA HIS A 60 -14.52 7.73 -7.77
C HIS A 60 -13.09 7.99 -7.25
N ASP A 61 -12.45 9.03 -7.78
CA ASP A 61 -11.07 9.40 -7.44
C ASP A 61 -10.84 9.79 -5.97
N ASP A 62 -11.88 10.27 -5.30
CA ASP A 62 -11.88 10.66 -3.89
C ASP A 62 -12.22 9.50 -2.95
N ALA A 63 -12.49 8.30 -3.48
CA ALA A 63 -12.68 7.10 -2.68
C ALA A 63 -11.45 6.84 -1.79
N GLY A 64 -11.67 6.59 -0.50
CA GLY A 64 -10.60 6.29 0.44
C GLY A 64 -10.08 4.87 0.28
N ILE A 65 -8.75 4.74 0.27
CA ILE A 65 -8.05 3.45 0.33
C ILE A 65 -7.28 3.41 1.65
N ALA A 66 -7.41 2.29 2.37
CA ALA A 66 -6.66 2.00 3.57
C ALA A 66 -5.97 0.63 3.44
N VAL A 67 -4.65 0.59 3.69
CA VAL A 67 -3.89 -0.66 3.80
C VAL A 67 -3.54 -0.88 5.25
N GLU A 68 -4.00 -2.00 5.80
CA GLU A 68 -3.65 -2.43 7.15
C GLU A 68 -2.55 -3.49 7.11
N TYR A 69 -1.52 -3.29 7.92
CA TYR A 69 -0.52 -4.29 8.21
C TYR A 69 -0.83 -4.97 9.56
N ARG A 70 -0.87 -6.30 9.57
CA ARG A 70 -1.07 -7.11 10.77
C ARG A 70 0.05 -8.15 10.85
N LEU A 71 0.65 -8.26 12.02
CA LEU A 71 1.48 -9.41 12.35
C LEU A 71 0.54 -10.51 12.81
N ASN A 72 0.41 -11.56 11.99
CA ASN A 72 -0.17 -12.80 12.47
C ASN A 72 0.94 -13.50 13.27
N GLY A 73 0.76 -13.57 14.58
CA GLY A 73 1.46 -14.49 15.47
C GLY A 73 0.63 -15.75 15.63
#